data_AF-A0A7S3WMJ0-F1
#
_entry.id   AF-A0A7S3WMJ0-F1
#
_cell.length_a   1.000
_cell.length_b   1.000
_cell.length_c   1.000
_cell.angle_alpha   90.00
_cell.angle_beta   90.00
_cell.angle_gamma   90.00
#
_symmetry.space_group_name_H-M   'P 1'
#
loop_
_entity.id
_entity.type
_entity.pdbx_description
1 polymer ?
#
loop_
_entity_poly.entity_id
_entity_poly.type
_entity_poly.pdbx_seq_one_letter_code
_entity_poly.pdbx_strand_id
1 'polypeptide(L)'
;RGLKELRQFAEEKLGPLCGPKALELCDESQRAQLEEFRAMGAAAREALIKEKTGQMAKLEADWKVTNEALQKRFKEGSEEKEQKLKAIKDGGLVLLRQV
;
A
#
# COMPACT_ATOMS: atom_id res chain seq x y z
N ARG A 1 2.87 21.54 16.16
CA ARG A 1 2.25 20.36 16.79
C ARG A 1 3.31 19.72 17.66
N GLY A 2 3.15 19.76 18.98
CA GLY A 2 4.10 19.19 19.93
C GLY A 2 3.77 17.75 20.28
N LEU A 3 4.75 17.06 20.86
CA LEU A 3 4.59 15.68 21.33
C LEU A 3 3.44 15.54 22.34
N LYS A 4 3.15 16.61 23.10
CA LYS A 4 2.10 16.64 24.14
C LYS A 4 0.70 16.61 23.52
N GLU A 5 0.41 17.43 22.50
CA GLU A 5 -0.91 17.41 21.86
C GLU A 5 -1.14 16.12 21.06
N LEU A 6 -0.08 15.54 20.47
CA LEU A 6 -0.16 14.24 19.80
C LEU A 6 -0.46 13.12 20.79
N ARG A 7 0.16 13.15 21.98
CA ARG A 7 -0.09 12.18 23.04
C ARG A 7 -1.52 12.27 23.59
N GLN A 8 -2.00 13.48 23.87
CA GLN A 8 -3.37 13.69 24.33
C GLN A 8 -4.40 13.22 23.28
N PHE A 9 -4.17 13.52 22.00
CA PHE A 9 -5.02 13.02 20.92
C PHE A 9 -5.04 11.49 20.84
N ALA A 10 -3.88 10.84 20.97
CA ALA A 10 -3.81 9.38 20.96
C ALA A 10 -4.54 8.77 22.16
N GLU A 11 -4.34 9.31 23.36
CA GLU A 11 -4.98 8.85 24.59
C GLU A 11 -6.50 9.05 24.56
N GLU A 12 -7.00 10.18 24.04
CA GLU A 12 -8.42 10.52 24.05
C GLU A 12 -9.22 9.99 22.85
N LYS A 13 -8.59 9.83 21.68
CA LYS A 13 -9.29 9.54 20.42
C LYS A 13 -8.96 8.20 19.80
N LEU A 14 -7.77 7.66 20.05
CA LEU A 14 -7.34 6.39 19.45
C LEU A 14 -7.55 5.21 20.40
N GLY A 15 -7.55 5.44 21.71
CA GLY A 15 -7.80 4.42 22.71
C GLY A 15 -6.74 3.30 22.75
N PRO A 16 -6.82 2.39 23.72
CA PRO A 16 -5.99 1.19 23.72
C PRO A 16 -6.31 0.29 22.52
N LEU A 17 -5.28 -0.28 21.90
CA LEU A 17 -5.42 -1.30 20.87
C LEU A 17 -5.37 -2.70 21.52
N CYS A 18 -6.02 -3.67 20.89
CA CYS A 18 -5.87 -5.08 21.25
C CYS A 18 -4.38 -5.42 21.42
N GLY A 19 -4.03 -6.01 22.56
CA GLY A 19 -2.67 -6.41 22.85
C GLY A 19 -2.50 -6.91 24.28
N PRO A 20 -1.25 -7.23 24.67
CA PRO A 20 -0.94 -7.83 25.98
C PRO A 20 -1.46 -7.06 27.20
N LYS A 21 -1.68 -5.74 27.08
CA LYS A 21 -2.15 -4.85 28.15
C LYS A 21 -3.65 -4.54 28.11
N ALA A 22 -4.33 -4.92 27.02
CA ALA A 22 -5.75 -4.66 26.78
C ALA A 22 -6.34 -5.84 26.01
N LEU A 23 -6.28 -7.03 26.62
CA LEU A 23 -6.71 -8.28 25.99
C LEU A 23 -8.21 -8.29 25.72
N GLU A 24 -9.00 -7.62 26.57
CA GLU A 24 -10.45 -7.45 26.44
C GLU A 24 -10.88 -6.87 25.09
N LEU A 25 -9.98 -6.14 24.41
CA LEU A 25 -10.23 -5.53 23.10
C LEU A 25 -9.90 -6.44 21.92
N CYS A 26 -9.34 -7.62 22.19
CA CYS A 26 -9.01 -8.61 21.17
C CYS A 26 -10.21 -9.52 20.87
N ASP A 27 -10.41 -9.86 19.60
CA ASP A 27 -11.28 -10.99 19.25
C ASP A 27 -10.63 -12.34 19.62
N GLU A 28 -11.38 -13.43 19.53
CA GLU A 28 -10.89 -14.77 19.89
C GLU A 28 -9.66 -15.20 19.09
N SER A 29 -9.61 -14.84 17.80
CA SER A 29 -8.49 -15.16 16.91
C SER A 29 -7.24 -14.41 17.33
N GLN A 30 -7.37 -13.10 17.60
CA GLN A 30 -6.28 -12.27 18.08
C GLN A 30 -5.74 -12.74 19.44
N ARG A 31 -6.61 -13.19 20.35
CA ARG A 31 -6.17 -13.77 21.63
C ARG A 31 -5.37 -15.06 21.43
N ALA A 32 -5.85 -15.96 20.57
CA ALA A 32 -5.15 -17.19 20.24
C ALA A 32 -3.75 -16.91 19.66
N GLN A 33 -3.66 -15.95 18.73
CA GLN A 33 -2.39 -15.52 18.15
C GLN A 33 -1.45 -14.92 19.20
N LEU A 34 -1.95 -14.09 20.11
CA LEU A 34 -1.14 -13.51 21.18
C LEU A 34 -0.55 -14.59 22.10
N GLU A 35 -1.32 -15.62 22.43
CA GLU A 35 -0.83 -16.76 23.22
C GLU A 35 0.19 -17.60 22.46
N GLU A 36 -0.03 -17.86 21.17
CA GLU A 36 0.95 -18.52 20.30
C GLU A 36 2.27 -17.74 20.26
N PHE A 37 2.21 -16.43 19.99
CA PHE A 37 3.39 -15.59 19.94
C PHE A 37 4.09 -15.49 21.29
N ARG A 38 3.33 -15.45 22.41
CA ARG A 38 3.91 -15.51 23.75
C ARG A 38 4.69 -16.80 23.97
N ALA A 39 4.13 -17.94 23.56
CA ALA A 39 4.74 -19.26 23.69
C ALA A 39 6.01 -19.45 22.83
N MET A 40 6.13 -18.78 21.69
CA MET A 40 7.31 -18.86 20.80
C MET A 40 8.63 -18.36 21.43
N GLY A 41 8.59 -17.55 22.50
CA GLY A 41 9.78 -16.94 23.08
C GLY A 41 10.34 -15.76 22.27
N ALA A 42 11.19 -14.94 22.89
CA ALA A 42 11.62 -13.65 22.32
C ALA A 42 12.44 -13.81 21.02
N ALA A 43 13.42 -14.72 21.00
CA ALA A 43 14.29 -14.90 19.84
C ALA A 43 13.53 -15.37 18.58
N ALA A 44 12.58 -16.30 18.75
CA ALA A 44 11.78 -16.80 17.63
C ALA A 44 10.80 -15.72 17.12
N ARG A 45 10.19 -14.93 18.02
CA ARG A 45 9.39 -13.77 17.63
C ARG A 45 10.20 -12.74 16.83
N GLU A 46 11.40 -12.38 17.29
CA GLU A 46 12.27 -11.43 16.57
C GLU A 46 12.66 -11.94 15.17
N ALA A 47 12.96 -13.24 15.05
CA ALA A 47 13.23 -13.86 13.75
C ALA A 47 12.02 -13.78 12.81
N LEU A 48 10.82 -14.09 13.31
CA LEU A 48 9.58 -14.00 12.53
C LEU A 48 9.27 -12.55 12.14
N ILE A 49 9.46 -11.59 13.03
CA ILE A 49 9.31 -10.15 12.73
C ILE A 49 10.27 -9.75 11.61
N LYS A 50 11.54 -10.15 11.68
CA LYS A 50 12.53 -9.85 10.64
C LYS A 50 12.16 -10.47 9.29
N GLU A 51 11.66 -11.70 9.29
CA GLU A 51 11.19 -12.36 8.07
C GLU A 51 10.00 -11.60 7.45
N LYS A 52 8.97 -11.30 8.24
CA LYS A 52 7.75 -10.63 7.76
C LYS A 52 8.03 -9.20 7.30
N THR A 53 8.83 -8.44 8.03
CA THR A 53 9.27 -7.10 7.61
C THR A 53 10.11 -7.15 6.34
N GLY A 54 10.97 -8.17 6.17
CA GLY A 54 11.69 -8.40 4.92
C GLY A 54 10.77 -8.74 3.74
N GLN A 55 9.75 -9.56 3.96
CA GLN A 55 8.72 -9.86 2.95
C GLN A 55 7.95 -8.61 2.53
N MET A 56 7.57 -7.75 3.48
CA MET A 56 6.92 -6.47 3.20
C MET A 56 7.81 -5.53 2.38
N ALA A 57 9.07 -5.35 2.79
CA ALA A 57 10.00 -4.48 2.07
C ALA A 57 10.24 -4.96 0.63
N LYS A 58 10.34 -6.28 0.42
CA LYS A 58 10.45 -6.85 -0.92
C LYS A 58 9.18 -6.59 -1.75
N LEU A 59 8.00 -6.82 -1.17
CA LEU A 59 6.73 -6.58 -1.86
C LEU A 59 6.57 -5.11 -2.28
N GLU A 60 6.96 -4.17 -1.42
CA GLU A 60 6.95 -2.73 -1.74
C GLU A 60 7.93 -2.38 -2.86
N ALA A 61 9.13 -2.98 -2.87
CA ALA A 61 10.11 -2.78 -3.93
C ALA A 61 9.60 -3.33 -5.29
N ASP A 62 9.06 -4.55 -5.30
CA ASP A 62 8.50 -5.18 -6.48
C ASP A 62 7.28 -4.38 -7.00
N TRP A 63 6.46 -3.87 -6.10
CA TRP A 63 5.34 -2.99 -6.44
C TRP A 63 5.81 -1.68 -7.07
N LYS A 64 6.86 -1.05 -6.51
CA LYS A 64 7.43 0.18 -7.07
C LYS A 64 7.92 -0.02 -8.50
N VAL A 65 8.66 -1.10 -8.76
CA VAL A 65 9.12 -1.46 -10.12
C VAL A 65 7.94 -1.67 -11.06
N THR A 66 6.91 -2.37 -10.61
CA THR A 66 5.69 -2.60 -11.39
C THR A 66 4.98 -1.29 -11.73
N ASN A 67 4.85 -0.40 -10.76
CA ASN A 67 4.18 0.88 -10.92
C ASN A 67 4.94 1.82 -11.88
N GLU A 68 6.27 1.89 -11.78
CA GLU A 68 7.11 2.66 -12.71
C GLU A 68 6.98 2.13 -14.15
N ALA A 69 6.98 0.80 -14.32
CA ALA A 69 6.78 0.18 -15.63
C ALA A 69 5.38 0.47 -16.21
N LEU A 70 4.35 0.45 -15.36
CA LEU A 70 2.98 0.77 -15.76
C LEU A 70 2.86 2.24 -16.21
N GLN A 71 3.42 3.17 -15.45
CA GLN A 71 3.42 4.60 -15.79
C GLN A 71 4.12 4.87 -17.12
N LYS A 72 5.25 4.20 -17.38
CA LYS A 72 5.95 4.28 -18.66
C LYS A 72 5.07 3.82 -19.82
N ARG A 73 4.48 2.63 -19.71
CA ARG A 73 3.58 2.08 -20.74
C ARG A 73 2.37 2.97 -20.99
N PHE A 74 1.79 3.54 -19.93
CA PHE A 74 0.66 4.47 -20.05
C PHE A 74 1.05 5.72 -20.83
N LYS A 75 2.22 6.30 -20.54
CA LYS A 75 2.72 7.48 -21.26
C LYS A 75 2.95 7.16 -22.74
N GLU A 76 3.68 6.09 -23.05
CA GLU A 76 3.97 5.67 -24.43
C GLU A 76 2.67 5.40 -25.21
N GLY A 77 1.73 4.65 -24.63
CA GLY A 77 0.44 4.37 -25.27
C GLY A 77 -0.44 5.60 -25.46
N SER A 78 -0.35 6.59 -24.56
CA SER A 78 -1.08 7.85 -24.70
C SER A 78 -0.51 8.71 -25.83
N GLU A 79 0.82 8.83 -25.91
CA GLU A 79 1.51 9.55 -26.99
C GLU A 79 1.24 8.89 -28.36
N GLU A 80 1.31 7.56 -28.44
CA GLU A 80 0.99 6.81 -29.66
C GLU A 80 -0.47 7.02 -30.10
N LYS A 81 -1.41 6.98 -29.14
CA LYS A 81 -2.83 7.25 -29.42
C LYS A 81 -3.02 8.66 -29.99
N GLU A 82 -2.41 9.66 -29.39
CA GLU A 82 -2.52 11.06 -29.85
C GLU A 82 -1.95 11.23 -31.25
N GLN A 83 -0.77 10.66 -31.52
CA GLN A 83 -0.14 10.69 -32.84
C GLN A 83 -1.03 10.03 -33.91
N LYS A 84 -1.58 8.83 -33.61
CA LYS A 84 -2.48 8.13 -34.53
C LYS A 84 -3.79 8.90 -34.75
N LEU A 85 -4.37 9.48 -33.70
CA LEU A 85 -5.56 10.33 -33.84
C LEU A 85 -5.29 11.55 -34.71
N LYS A 86 -4.13 12.19 -34.54
CA LYS A 86 -3.70 13.30 -35.38
C LYS A 86 -3.56 12.86 -36.84
N ALA A 87 -2.87 11.76 -37.10
CA ALA A 87 -2.71 11.21 -38.45
C ALA A 87 -4.06 10.89 -39.12
N ILE A 88 -5.02 10.34 -38.39
CA ILE A 88 -6.38 10.08 -38.91
C ILE A 88 -7.10 11.39 -39.26
N LYS A 89 -7.02 12.40 -38.39
CA LYS A 89 -7.64 13.72 -38.63
C LYS A 89 -7.01 14.42 -39.84
N ASP A 90 -5.69 14.45 -39.89
CA ASP A 90 -4.89 15.10 -40.93
C ASP A 90 -4.99 14.34 -42.27
N GLY A 91 -5.26 13.03 -42.23
CA GLY A 91 -5.49 12.16 -43.39
C GLY A 91 -6.82 12.38 -44.12
N GLY A 92 -7.45 13.55 -43.96
CA GLY A 92 -8.65 13.94 -44.70
C GLY A 92 -9.98 13.67 -43.99
N LEU A 93 -9.99 13.07 -42.79
CA LEU A 93 -11.23 12.86 -42.03
C LEU A 93 -11.96 14.19 -41.75
N VAL A 94 -11.23 15.28 -41.54
CA VAL A 94 -11.83 16.60 -41.34
C VAL A 94 -12.61 17.06 -42.58
N LEU A 95 -12.00 16.92 -43.76
CA LEU A 95 -12.63 17.28 -45.04
C LEU A 95 -13.81 16.36 -45.35
N LEU A 96 -13.67 15.04 -45.10
CA LEU A 96 -14.73 14.05 -45.23
C LEU A 96 -15.97 14.36 -44.37
N ARG A 97 -15.82 15.06 -43.25
CA ARG A 97 -16.96 15.46 -42.39
C ARG A 97 -17.65 16.74 -42.86
N GLN A 98 -17.05 17.47 -43.79
CA GLN A 98 -17.56 18.75 -44.29
C GLN A 98 -18.39 18.60 -45.58
N VAL A 99 -18.42 17.38 -46.13
CA VAL A 99 -19.26 16.98 -47.28
C VAL A 99 -20.35 16.04 -46.81
#